data_AF-K0ERD1-F1
#
_entry.id   AF-K0ERD1-F1
#
_cell.length_a   1.000
_cell.length_b   1.000
_cell.length_c   1.000
_cell.angle_alpha   90.00
_cell.angle_beta   90.00
_cell.angle_gamma   90.00
#
_symmetry.space_group_name_H-M   'P 1'
#
loop_
_entity.id
_entity.type
_entity.pdbx_description
1 polymer ?
#
loop_
_entity_poly.entity_id
_entity_poly.type
_entity_poly.pdbx_seq_one_letter_code
_entity_poly.pdbx_strand_id
1 'polypeptide(L)'
;MVIPLAGAIAGAAAGPAHAAGNLYGAIAVGNHQVGYVTDYPTQAAADQAAKDACGVSYCTVKLQIKDSCGAAAQFDSRGLWGPLTMFYYGTGATAADAERMALAQVPHTPFGTMMGLALGSSMHLDPFIRATVCTSNAG
;
A
#
# COMPACT_ATOMS: atom_id res chain seq x y z
N MET A 1 6.97 -46.89 -16.96
CA MET A 1 6.79 -46.48 -15.55
C MET A 1 7.29 -45.06 -15.46
N VAL A 2 6.38 -44.09 -15.31
CA VAL A 2 6.68 -42.66 -15.42
C VAL A 2 7.26 -42.19 -14.08
N ILE A 3 8.44 -41.57 -14.12
CA ILE A 3 9.13 -41.01 -12.96
C ILE A 3 8.66 -39.55 -12.82
N PRO A 4 7.83 -39.19 -11.83
CA PRO A 4 7.49 -37.79 -11.59
C PRO A 4 8.73 -37.09 -11.03
N LEU A 5 9.41 -36.32 -11.88
CA LEU A 5 10.50 -35.42 -11.51
C LEU A 5 9.91 -34.19 -10.79
N ALA A 6 9.37 -34.37 -9.59
CA ALA A 6 8.95 -33.26 -8.72
C ALA A 6 10.18 -32.70 -7.96
N GLY A 7 11.21 -32.32 -8.72
CA GLY A 7 12.43 -31.71 -8.22
C GLY A 7 12.41 -30.21 -8.47
N ALA A 8 11.64 -29.47 -7.67
CA ALA A 8 11.80 -28.02 -7.56
C ALA A 8 11.80 -27.67 -6.07
N ILE A 9 12.88 -28.07 -5.40
CA ILE A 9 13.29 -27.48 -4.13
C ILE A 9 13.82 -26.08 -4.49
N ALA A 10 12.93 -25.16 -4.88
CA ALA A 10 13.20 -23.74 -4.77
C ALA A 10 12.94 -23.35 -3.32
N GLY A 11 13.73 -23.92 -2.42
CA GLY A 11 13.99 -23.29 -1.14
C GLY A 11 14.68 -21.99 -1.47
N ALA A 12 13.88 -20.95 -1.71
CA ALA A 12 14.33 -19.59 -1.58
C ALA A 12 14.77 -19.49 -0.12
N ALA A 13 16.06 -19.75 0.08
CA ALA A 13 16.79 -19.30 1.23
C ALA A 13 16.65 -17.77 1.20
N ALA A 14 15.57 -17.26 1.79
CA ALA A 14 15.57 -15.97 2.43
C ALA A 14 16.57 -16.09 3.58
N GLY A 15 17.86 -16.08 3.23
CA GLY A 15 18.91 -15.91 4.21
C GLY A 15 18.55 -14.64 4.97
N PRO A 16 18.66 -14.64 6.32
CA PRO A 16 18.35 -13.47 7.11
C PRO A 16 19.08 -12.30 6.48
N ALA A 17 18.32 -11.31 5.99
CA ALA A 17 18.87 -10.06 5.53
C ALA A 17 19.52 -9.41 6.76
N HIS A 18 20.77 -9.79 7.03
CA HIS A 18 21.63 -9.17 8.02
C HIS A 18 21.99 -7.78 7.48
N ALA A 19 21.01 -6.89 7.40
CA ALA A 19 21.17 -5.53 6.93
C ALA A 19 20.97 -4.59 8.11
N ALA A 20 22.10 -4.18 8.69
CA ALA A 20 22.33 -2.89 9.33
C ALA A 20 21.10 -2.10 9.84
N GLY A 21 20.60 -2.46 11.03
CA GLY A 21 19.65 -1.63 11.78
C GLY A 21 18.20 -1.65 11.25
N ASN A 22 17.31 -1.02 12.02
CA ASN A 22 15.92 -0.89 11.61
C ASN A 22 15.84 0.09 10.44
N LEU A 23 15.15 -0.29 9.37
CA LEU A 23 14.88 0.58 8.24
C LEU A 23 13.42 1.01 8.27
N TYR A 24 13.21 2.28 7.96
CA TYR A 24 11.91 2.92 8.03
C TYR A 24 11.50 3.44 6.67
N GLY A 25 10.19 3.37 6.43
CA GLY A 25 9.55 3.97 5.27
C GLY A 25 8.26 4.65 5.66
N ALA A 26 7.72 5.42 4.73
CA ALA A 26 6.46 6.12 4.94
C ALA A 26 5.76 6.35 3.59
N ILE A 27 4.44 6.40 3.63
CA ILE A 27 3.59 6.82 2.52
C ILE A 27 2.81 8.06 2.98
N ALA A 28 3.03 9.16 2.29
CA ALA A 28 2.28 10.40 2.43
C ALA A 28 1.29 10.54 1.28
N VAL A 29 0.09 11.01 1.61
CA VAL A 29 -1.02 11.12 0.66
C VAL A 29 -1.67 12.50 0.77
N GLY A 30 -1.92 13.10 -0.39
CA GLY A 30 -2.75 14.28 -0.59
C GLY A 30 -4.08 13.91 -1.25
N ASN A 31 -4.73 14.86 -1.92
CA ASN A 31 -5.99 14.59 -2.63
C ASN A 31 -5.82 13.64 -3.82
N HIS A 32 -4.73 13.81 -4.59
CA HIS A 32 -4.42 13.00 -5.77
C HIS A 32 -2.93 12.62 -5.89
N GLN A 33 -2.12 13.07 -4.94
CA GLN A 33 -0.69 12.83 -4.88
C GLN A 33 -0.39 11.77 -3.85
N VAL A 34 0.58 10.91 -4.15
CA VAL A 34 1.14 9.93 -3.23
C VAL A 34 2.65 10.05 -3.30
N GLY A 35 3.27 10.36 -2.18
CA GLY A 35 4.72 10.33 -2.00
C GLY A 35 5.07 9.15 -1.10
N TYR A 36 6.12 8.43 -1.43
CA TYR A 36 6.56 7.29 -0.64
C TYR A 36 8.07 7.21 -0.61
N VAL A 37 8.60 6.69 0.50
CA VAL A 37 10.03 6.49 0.71
C VAL A 37 10.29 5.25 1.55
N THR A 38 11.48 4.68 1.42
CA THR A 38 11.98 3.53 2.18
C THR A 38 13.44 3.73 2.54
N ASP A 39 13.96 2.85 3.40
CA ASP A 39 15.39 2.74 3.71
C ASP A 39 15.97 3.95 4.45
N TYR A 40 15.14 4.65 5.23
CA TYR A 40 15.58 5.71 6.11
C TYR A 40 16.02 5.15 7.47
N PRO A 41 17.04 5.74 8.10
CA PRO A 41 17.55 5.28 9.40
C PRO A 41 16.61 5.64 10.57
N THR A 42 15.66 6.55 10.36
CA THR A 42 14.67 6.95 11.37
C THR A 42 13.31 7.20 10.73
N GLN A 43 12.24 6.92 11.48
CA GLN A 43 10.87 7.18 11.03
C GLN A 43 10.62 8.67 10.75
N ALA A 44 11.17 9.57 11.56
CA ALA A 44 10.99 11.01 11.35
C ALA A 44 11.59 11.49 10.03
N ALA A 45 12.75 10.95 9.63
CA ALA A 45 13.36 11.26 8.34
C ALA A 45 12.53 10.67 7.18
N ALA A 46 12.01 9.46 7.34
CA ALA A 46 11.09 8.85 6.37
C ALA A 46 9.81 9.69 6.20
N ASP A 47 9.21 10.14 7.30
CA ASP A 47 7.98 10.93 7.30
C ASP A 47 8.16 12.27 6.58
N GLN A 48 9.28 12.94 6.83
CA GLN A 48 9.59 14.21 6.16
C GLN A 48 9.87 13.99 4.67
N ALA A 49 10.70 13.00 4.34
CA ALA A 49 11.01 12.69 2.95
C ALA A 49 9.78 12.21 2.16
N ALA A 50 8.84 11.50 2.78
CA ALA A 50 7.57 11.13 2.15
C ALA A 50 6.71 12.36 1.84
N LYS A 51 6.64 13.33 2.75
CA LYS A 51 5.93 14.60 2.51
C LYS A 51 6.58 15.38 1.38
N ASP A 52 7.91 15.45 1.37
CA ASP A 52 8.67 16.14 0.33
C ASP A 52 8.50 15.45 -1.03
N ALA A 53 8.52 14.11 -1.07
CA ALA A 53 8.26 13.30 -2.27
C ALA A 53 6.83 13.46 -2.81
N CYS A 54 5.86 13.73 -1.93
CA CYS A 54 4.47 13.98 -2.31
C CYS A 54 4.30 15.35 -3.00
N GLY A 55 5.18 16.31 -2.71
CA GLY A 55 5.35 17.56 -3.46
C GLY A 55 4.32 18.67 -3.20
N VAL A 56 3.32 18.45 -2.34
CA VAL A 56 2.31 19.46 -1.99
C VAL A 56 2.17 19.62 -0.48
N SER A 57 1.88 20.84 -0.03
CA SER A 57 1.89 21.23 1.39
C SER A 57 0.85 20.52 2.25
N TYR A 58 -0.24 20.03 1.66
CA TYR A 58 -1.31 19.33 2.36
C TYR A 58 -1.11 17.80 2.38
N CYS A 59 0.02 17.27 1.90
CA CYS A 59 0.30 15.84 2.04
C CYS A 59 0.52 15.48 3.51
N THR A 60 -0.12 14.40 3.94
CA THR A 60 0.00 13.88 5.29
C THR A 60 0.49 12.45 5.25
N VAL A 61 1.37 12.07 6.18
CA VAL A 61 1.79 10.68 6.34
C VAL A 61 0.59 9.88 6.81
N LYS A 62 0.22 8.84 6.05
CA LYS A 62 -0.91 7.96 6.34
C LYS A 62 -0.45 6.56 6.73
N LEU A 63 0.71 6.15 6.25
CA LEU A 63 1.31 4.87 6.55
C LEU A 63 2.77 5.04 6.95
N GLN A 64 3.17 4.36 8.01
CA GLN A 64 4.55 4.23 8.45
C GLN A 64 4.90 2.75 8.42
N ILE A 65 6.06 2.40 7.87
CA ILE A 65 6.54 1.03 7.80
C ILE A 65 7.91 0.93 8.46
N LYS A 66 8.15 -0.20 9.09
CA LYS A 66 9.39 -0.50 9.79
C LYS A 66 9.71 -1.96 9.56
N ASP A 67 10.86 -2.22 8.94
CA ASP A 67 11.33 -3.58 8.66
C ASP A 67 10.26 -4.43 7.93
N SER A 68 9.47 -3.79 7.06
CA SER A 68 8.28 -4.36 6.44
C SER A 68 7.94 -3.69 5.12
N CYS A 69 6.98 -4.28 4.41
CA CYS A 69 6.35 -3.67 3.25
C CYS A 69 5.07 -2.91 3.62
N GLY A 70 4.74 -1.90 2.83
CA GLY A 70 3.52 -1.11 2.90
C GLY A 70 2.95 -0.87 1.51
N ALA A 71 1.63 -0.84 1.39
CA ALA A 71 0.93 -0.57 0.14
C ALA A 71 -0.21 0.41 0.39
N ALA A 72 -0.50 1.24 -0.60
CA ALA A 72 -1.64 2.13 -0.64
C ALA A 72 -2.53 1.75 -1.82
N ALA A 73 -3.76 1.32 -1.55
CA ALA A 73 -4.81 1.10 -2.52
C ALA A 73 -5.64 2.38 -2.69
N GLN A 74 -5.86 2.77 -3.94
CA GLN A 74 -6.75 3.88 -4.28
C GLN A 74 -8.11 3.32 -4.71
N PHE A 75 -9.16 3.94 -4.20
CA PHE A 75 -10.54 3.63 -4.55
C PHE A 75 -11.23 4.91 -4.99
N ASP A 76 -11.54 4.99 -6.28
CA ASP A 76 -12.24 6.13 -6.87
C ASP A 76 -13.73 5.80 -7.00
N SER A 77 -14.56 6.62 -6.38
CA SER A 77 -16.00 6.56 -6.51
C SER A 77 -16.51 7.87 -7.11
N ARG A 78 -17.44 7.79 -8.07
CA ARG A 78 -18.10 8.98 -8.60
C ARG A 78 -19.49 9.08 -8.02
N GLY A 79 -19.71 10.05 -7.13
CA GLY A 79 -21.04 10.34 -6.59
C GLY A 79 -21.68 11.59 -7.16
N LEU A 80 -22.92 11.86 -6.75
CA LEU A 80 -23.69 13.04 -7.17
C LEU A 80 -22.95 14.35 -6.86
N TRP A 81 -22.13 14.36 -5.81
CA TRP A 81 -21.34 15.51 -5.38
C TRP A 81 -19.96 15.62 -6.04
N GLY A 82 -19.63 14.70 -6.96
CA GLY A 82 -18.36 14.66 -7.68
C GLY A 82 -17.52 13.40 -7.42
N PRO A 83 -16.32 13.33 -8.00
CA PRO A 83 -15.39 12.24 -7.75
C PRO A 83 -14.86 12.32 -6.32
N LEU A 84 -14.90 11.19 -5.62
CA LEU A 84 -14.31 10.96 -4.32
C LEU A 84 -13.19 9.94 -4.48
N THR A 85 -11.96 10.36 -4.24
CA THR A 85 -10.79 9.48 -4.18
C THR A 85 -10.55 9.13 -2.71
N MET A 86 -10.63 7.84 -2.40
CA MET A 86 -10.29 7.31 -1.08
C MET A 86 -9.02 6.49 -1.19
N PHE A 87 -8.25 6.45 -0.11
CA PHE A 87 -7.04 5.65 -0.03
C PHE A 87 -7.11 4.73 1.18
N TYR A 88 -6.74 3.48 0.98
CA TYR A 88 -6.64 2.44 1.98
C TYR A 88 -5.20 1.94 2.05
N TYR A 89 -4.74 1.53 3.22
CA TYR A 89 -3.33 1.25 3.45
C TYR A 89 -3.15 -0.09 4.11
N GLY A 90 -2.21 -0.90 3.64
CA GLY A 90 -1.88 -2.19 4.22
C GLY A 90 -0.38 -2.30 4.47
N THR A 91 -0.01 -3.13 5.44
CA THR A 91 1.39 -3.49 5.72
C THR A 91 1.53 -5.00 5.70
N GLY A 92 2.69 -5.52 5.35
CA GLY A 92 2.94 -6.96 5.34
C GLY A 92 4.43 -7.27 5.35
N ALA A 93 4.78 -8.53 5.62
CA ALA A 93 6.17 -9.01 5.51
C ALA A 93 6.66 -8.92 4.06
N THR A 94 5.75 -9.15 3.10
CA THR A 94 6.01 -9.04 1.67
C THR A 94 5.14 -7.97 1.01
N ALA A 95 5.56 -7.52 -0.18
CA ALA A 95 4.76 -6.61 -1.01
C ALA A 95 3.35 -7.16 -1.28
N ALA A 96 3.24 -8.45 -1.60
CA ALA A 96 1.97 -9.11 -1.88
C ALA A 96 1.04 -9.14 -0.65
N ASP A 97 1.58 -9.35 0.55
CA ASP A 97 0.79 -9.31 1.79
C ASP A 97 0.31 -7.88 2.08
N ALA A 98 1.16 -6.87 1.88
CA ALA A 98 0.80 -5.47 2.06
C ALA A 98 -0.31 -5.04 1.09
N GLU A 99 -0.21 -5.42 -0.18
CA GLU A 99 -1.23 -5.15 -1.20
C GLU A 99 -2.55 -5.84 -0.88
N ARG A 100 -2.51 -7.12 -0.49
CA ARG A 100 -3.70 -7.87 -0.07
C ARG A 100 -4.37 -7.18 1.12
N MET A 101 -3.61 -6.73 2.11
CA MET A 101 -4.15 -6.02 3.27
C MET A 101 -4.69 -4.63 2.92
N ALA A 102 -4.09 -3.92 1.98
CA ALA A 102 -4.59 -2.63 1.51
C ALA A 102 -5.94 -2.79 0.80
N LEU A 103 -6.06 -3.80 -0.09
CA LEU A 103 -7.30 -4.10 -0.81
C LEU A 103 -8.40 -4.64 0.11
N ALA A 104 -8.05 -5.47 1.09
CA ALA A 104 -9.02 -6.03 2.05
C ALA A 104 -9.71 -4.97 2.92
N GLN A 105 -9.13 -3.78 3.04
CA GLN A 105 -9.73 -2.67 3.77
C GLN A 105 -10.70 -1.85 2.93
N VAL A 106 -10.71 -2.02 1.61
CA VAL A 106 -11.64 -1.33 0.74
C VAL A 106 -13.06 -1.85 1.03
N PRO A 107 -14.01 -0.99 1.39
CA PRO A 107 -15.35 -1.42 1.74
C PRO A 107 -16.07 -1.91 0.48
N HIS A 108 -16.18 -3.23 0.35
CA HIS A 108 -17.03 -3.88 -0.66
C HIS A 108 -18.52 -3.89 -0.27
N THR A 109 -18.91 -3.13 0.75
CA THR A 109 -20.24 -3.25 1.31
C THR A 109 -21.31 -2.79 0.32
N PRO A 110 -22.43 -3.52 0.22
CA PRO A 110 -23.58 -3.08 -0.54
C PRO A 110 -24.12 -1.76 -0.01
N PHE A 111 -23.83 -1.34 1.23
CA PHE A 111 -24.17 -0.02 1.73
C PHE A 111 -23.38 1.10 1.05
N GLY A 112 -22.08 0.92 0.80
CA GLY A 112 -21.29 1.88 -0.01
C GLY A 112 -21.78 1.94 -1.46
N THR A 113 -22.21 0.82 -2.02
CA THR A 113 -22.85 0.76 -3.35
C THR A 113 -24.26 1.35 -3.32
N MET A 114 -25.07 1.05 -2.31
CA MET A 114 -26.47 1.48 -2.16
C MET A 114 -26.56 2.96 -1.83
N MET A 115 -25.72 3.45 -0.92
CA MET A 115 -25.59 4.87 -0.62
C MET A 115 -24.92 5.59 -1.78
N GLY A 116 -24.00 4.92 -2.48
CA GLY A 116 -23.55 5.30 -3.80
C GLY A 116 -24.75 5.57 -4.72
N LEU A 117 -25.52 4.54 -5.07
CA LEU A 117 -26.71 4.62 -5.91
C LEU A 117 -27.73 5.66 -5.42
N ALA A 118 -28.02 5.69 -4.13
CA ALA A 118 -28.98 6.62 -3.51
C ALA A 118 -28.50 8.07 -3.61
N LEU A 119 -27.19 8.29 -3.52
CA LEU A 119 -26.52 9.56 -3.79
C LEU A 119 -26.06 9.66 -5.25
N GLY A 120 -26.75 9.04 -6.21
CA GLY A 120 -26.48 9.20 -7.65
C GLY A 120 -25.13 8.68 -8.15
N SER A 121 -24.42 7.92 -7.34
CA SER A 121 -23.13 7.29 -7.63
C SER A 121 -23.35 5.96 -8.32
N SER A 122 -23.20 5.91 -9.64
CA SER A 122 -23.45 4.71 -10.45
C SER A 122 -22.18 3.94 -10.85
N MET A 123 -21.00 4.45 -10.51
CA MET A 123 -19.73 3.88 -10.98
C MET A 123 -18.68 3.88 -9.87
N HIS A 124 -18.45 2.70 -9.28
CA HIS A 124 -17.32 2.42 -8.41
C HIS A 124 -16.24 1.83 -9.31
N LEU A 125 -15.06 2.45 -9.39
CA LEU A 125 -13.93 1.80 -10.04
C LEU A 125 -13.41 0.71 -9.10
N ASP A 126 -12.92 -0.39 -9.67
CA ASP A 126 -12.22 -1.40 -8.87
C ASP A 126 -11.04 -0.75 -8.15
N PRO A 127 -10.85 -1.04 -6.84
CA PRO A 127 -9.70 -0.52 -6.13
C PRO A 127 -8.42 -1.06 -6.77
N PHE A 128 -7.43 -0.19 -6.93
CA PHE A 128 -6.14 -0.54 -7.51
C PHE A 128 -5.01 -0.11 -6.59
N ILE A 129 -3.89 -0.83 -6.64
CA ILE A 129 -2.69 -0.47 -5.89
C ILE A 129 -2.05 0.76 -6.54
N ARG A 130 -1.93 1.84 -5.78
CA ARG A 130 -1.30 3.09 -6.23
C ARG A 130 0.20 3.08 -6.00
N ALA A 131 0.63 2.54 -4.86
CA ALA A 131 2.03 2.44 -4.48
C ALA A 131 2.24 1.24 -3.58
N THR A 132 3.36 0.54 -3.78
CA THR A 132 3.87 -0.49 -2.89
C THR A 132 5.34 -0.21 -2.63
N VAL A 133 5.73 -0.29 -1.37
CA VAL A 133 7.08 0.01 -0.91
C VAL A 133 7.52 -1.02 0.12
N CYS A 134 8.77 -1.42 0.06
CA CYS A 134 9.38 -2.35 1.01
C CYS A 134 10.71 -1.79 1.47
N THR A 135 10.99 -1.87 2.77
CA THR A 135 12.35 -1.66 3.25
C THR A 135 13.24 -2.80 2.73
N SER A 136 14.53 -2.52 2.53
CA SER A 136 15.48 -3.50 1.98
C SER A 136 15.69 -4.72 2.87
N ASN A 137 15.29 -4.61 4.14
CA ASN A 137 15.33 -5.68 5.13
C ASN A 137 13.95 -6.33 5.40
N ALA A 138 12.91 -5.98 4.62
CA ALA A 138 11.62 -6.66 4.68
C ALA A 138 11.74 -8.09 4.14
N GLY A 139 11.29 -9.07 4.91
CA GLY A 139 11.34 -10.51 4.60
C GLY A 139 10.95 -11.35 5.81
#